data_AF-A0A2G9EAQ9-F1
#
_entry.id   AF-A0A2G9EAQ9-F1
#
_cell.length_a   1.000
_cell.length_b   1.000
_cell.length_c   1.000
_cell.angle_alpha   90.00
_cell.angle_beta   90.00
_cell.angle_gamma   90.00
#
_symmetry.space_group_name_H-M   'P 1'
#
loop_
_entity.id
_entity.type
_entity.pdbx_description
1 polymer ?
#
loop_
_entity_poly.entity_id
_entity_poly.type
_entity_poly.pdbx_seq_one_letter_code
_entity_poly.pdbx_strand_id
1 'polypeptide(L)'
;MKKEEKVAEFLREEGYNVSAEDILIGQFVPSFLQGLITIVPKYLFFAYNNKQFFVIGTNVWKGTPDRNKLRCYSLDEVDIKLNKTLLYGNLVLNFNDGKKERYKIFKFSFASFASRNFKKALEHFNR
;
A
#
# COMPACT_ATOMS: atom_id res chain seq x y z
N MET A 1 -9.78 4.29 17.28
CA MET A 1 -9.35 3.28 16.30
C MET A 1 -8.24 3.83 15.43
N LYS A 2 -7.08 3.17 15.44
CA LYS A 2 -5.94 3.50 14.57
C LYS A 2 -6.28 3.23 13.11
N LYS A 3 -5.59 3.86 12.15
CA LYS A 3 -5.93 3.74 10.71
C LYS A 3 -5.76 2.30 10.21
N GLU A 4 -4.74 1.62 10.70
CA GLU A 4 -4.40 0.23 10.40
C GLU A 4 -5.51 -0.72 10.87
N GLU A 5 -6.08 -0.50 12.06
CA GLU A 5 -7.20 -1.30 12.58
C GLU A 5 -8.44 -1.16 11.70
N LYS A 6 -8.76 0.06 11.24
CA LYS A 6 -9.88 0.31 10.31
C LYS A 6 -9.72 -0.44 9.00
N VAL A 7 -8.50 -0.49 8.49
CA VAL A 7 -8.21 -1.15 7.22
C VAL A 7 -8.18 -2.67 7.37
N ALA A 8 -7.73 -3.18 8.52
CA ALA A 8 -7.80 -4.61 8.84
C ALA A 8 -9.25 -5.07 8.97
N GLU A 9 -10.09 -4.30 9.68
CA GLU A 9 -11.52 -4.54 9.79
C GLU A 9 -12.19 -4.53 8.41
N PHE A 10 -11.94 -3.50 7.60
CA PHE A 10 -12.42 -3.43 6.22
C PHE A 10 -12.04 -4.67 5.40
N LEU A 11 -10.77 -5.10 5.41
CA LEU A 11 -10.35 -6.28 4.67
C LEU A 11 -11.00 -7.57 5.18
N ARG A 12 -11.29 -7.68 6.48
CA ARG A 12 -12.02 -8.82 7.05
C ARG A 12 -13.50 -8.82 6.65
N GLU A 13 -14.13 -7.66 6.57
CA GLU A 13 -15.48 -7.52 6.02
C GLU A 13 -15.56 -7.95 4.55
N GLU A 14 -14.49 -7.76 3.78
CA GLU A 14 -14.35 -8.30 2.43
C GLU A 14 -13.98 -9.80 2.39
N GLY A 15 -13.80 -10.45 3.54
CA GLY A 15 -13.48 -11.88 3.66
C GLY A 15 -11.98 -12.22 3.67
N TYR A 16 -11.08 -11.24 3.74
CA TYR A 16 -9.64 -11.48 3.78
C TYR A 16 -9.12 -11.60 5.22
N ASN A 17 -8.27 -12.60 5.44
CA ASN A 17 -7.58 -12.76 6.73
C ASN A 17 -6.33 -11.88 6.77
N VAL A 18 -6.49 -10.64 7.23
CA VAL A 18 -5.42 -9.65 7.36
C VAL A 18 -5.45 -9.05 8.78
N SER A 19 -4.27 -8.86 9.38
CA SER A 19 -4.14 -8.18 10.67
C SER A 19 -3.72 -6.72 10.49
N ALA A 20 -3.95 -5.90 11.53
CA ALA A 20 -3.48 -4.51 11.54
C ALA A 20 -1.95 -4.42 11.44
N GLU A 21 -1.24 -5.47 11.84
CA GLU A 21 0.22 -5.56 11.77
C GLU A 21 0.71 -5.86 10.35
N ASP A 22 -0.16 -6.26 9.44
CA ASP A 22 0.21 -6.53 8.04
C ASP A 22 -0.02 -5.30 7.13
N ILE A 23 -0.53 -4.20 7.70
CA ILE A 23 -0.91 -3.00 6.96
C ILE A 23 0.18 -1.93 7.02
N LEU A 24 0.65 -1.56 5.84
CA LEU A 24 1.52 -0.44 5.59
C LEU A 24 0.72 0.76 5.07
N ILE A 25 0.99 1.95 5.62
CA ILE A 25 0.38 3.19 5.14
C ILE A 25 1.39 3.98 4.31
N GLY A 26 1.09 4.16 3.03
CA GLY A 26 1.82 5.06 2.13
C GLY A 26 1.08 6.37 1.91
N GLN A 27 1.76 7.50 2.06
CA GLN A 27 1.26 8.83 1.68
C GLN A 27 1.74 9.19 0.29
N PHE A 28 0.81 9.57 -0.57
CA PHE A 28 1.04 9.89 -1.98
C PHE A 28 0.80 11.36 -2.27
N VAL A 29 1.66 11.90 -3.13
CA VAL A 29 1.45 13.19 -3.81
C VAL A 29 1.15 12.87 -5.28
N PRO A 30 -0.05 13.16 -5.79
CA PRO A 30 -0.35 13.02 -7.22
C PRO A 30 0.66 13.81 -8.06
N SER A 31 1.24 13.17 -9.07
CA SER A 31 2.28 13.74 -9.95
C SER A 31 1.85 14.99 -10.74
N PHE A 32 0.54 15.29 -10.82
CA PHE A 32 0.00 16.46 -11.50
C PHE A 32 0.06 17.77 -10.67
N LEU A 33 0.38 17.71 -9.38
CA LEU A 33 0.24 18.85 -8.46
C LEU A 33 1.54 19.63 -8.18
N GLN A 34 2.58 19.52 -9.03
CA GLN A 34 3.79 20.35 -8.88
C GLN A 34 3.55 21.86 -9.10
N GLY A 35 2.37 22.28 -9.60
CA GLY A 35 2.11 23.67 -10.00
C GLY A 35 1.00 24.44 -9.30
N LEU A 36 0.01 23.82 -8.63
CA LEU A 36 -1.13 24.57 -8.08
C LEU A 36 -1.70 23.96 -6.79
N ILE A 37 -1.73 24.82 -5.75
CA ILE A 37 -2.73 24.96 -4.68
C ILE A 37 -3.15 23.67 -3.94
N THR A 38 -2.73 23.61 -2.66
CA THR A 38 -3.23 22.75 -1.56
C THR A 38 -3.37 21.26 -1.88
N ILE A 39 -2.23 20.57 -1.95
CA ILE A 39 -2.14 19.11 -2.10
C ILE A 39 -2.68 18.43 -0.84
N VAL A 40 -3.89 17.87 -0.94
CA VAL A 40 -4.35 16.88 0.02
C VAL A 40 -3.54 15.59 -0.19
N PRO A 41 -2.77 15.11 0.80
CA PRO A 41 -2.12 13.81 0.69
C PRO A 41 -3.19 12.73 0.53
N LYS A 42 -3.16 12.01 -0.60
CA LYS A 42 -3.97 10.79 -0.77
C LYS A 42 -3.23 9.67 -0.04
N TYR A 43 -3.91 8.97 0.85
CA TYR A 43 -3.33 7.76 1.46
C TYR A 43 -3.59 6.57 0.54
N LEU A 44 -2.63 5.67 0.45
CA LEU A 44 -2.84 4.31 0.01
C LEU A 44 -2.45 3.40 1.16
N PHE A 45 -3.27 2.40 1.41
CA PHE A 45 -2.94 1.33 2.32
C PHE A 45 -2.44 0.16 1.49
N PHE A 46 -1.31 -0.39 1.89
CA PHE A 46 -0.77 -1.62 1.37
C PHE A 46 -0.94 -2.68 2.43
N ALA A 47 -1.45 -3.83 2.05
CA ALA A 47 -1.48 -4.98 2.94
C ALA A 47 -1.00 -6.20 2.18
N TYR A 48 -0.57 -7.21 2.91
CA TYR A 48 -0.23 -8.49 2.31
C TYR A 48 -0.72 -9.62 3.22
N ASN A 49 -0.90 -10.79 2.63
CA ASN A 49 -0.96 -12.06 3.34
C ASN A 49 -0.03 -13.05 2.61
N ASN A 50 -0.06 -14.34 2.99
CA ASN A 50 0.82 -15.35 2.40
C ASN A 50 0.61 -15.60 0.90
N LYS A 51 -0.45 -15.07 0.29
CA LYS A 51 -0.84 -15.33 -1.11
C LYS A 51 -1.13 -14.08 -1.93
N GLN A 52 -1.51 -12.98 -1.27
CA GLN A 52 -2.11 -11.81 -1.92
C GLN A 52 -1.46 -10.52 -1.44
N PHE A 53 -1.41 -9.55 -2.35
CA PHE A 53 -1.06 -8.17 -2.09
C PHE A 53 -2.25 -7.25 -2.35
N PHE A 54 -2.49 -6.32 -1.45
CA PHE A 54 -3.62 -5.40 -1.50
C PHE A 54 -3.12 -3.97 -1.64
N VAL A 55 -3.74 -3.24 -2.57
CA VAL A 55 -3.63 -1.79 -2.68
C VAL A 55 -5.01 -1.20 -2.44
N ILE A 56 -5.16 -0.40 -1.38
CA ILE A 56 -6.44 0.19 -0.99
C ILE A 56 -6.34 1.71 -1.03
N GLY A 57 -7.04 2.34 -1.97
CA GLY A 57 -7.20 3.78 -2.02
C GLY A 57 -8.18 4.31 -0.97
N THR A 58 -7.97 5.55 -0.52
CA THR A 58 -8.97 6.33 0.24
C THR A 58 -9.56 7.46 -0.62
N ASN A 59 -10.84 7.76 -0.38
CA ASN A 59 -11.52 8.93 -0.94
C ASN A 59 -11.37 10.20 -0.10
N VAL A 60 -10.91 10.09 1.15
CA VAL A 60 -11.10 11.15 2.16
C VAL A 60 -9.79 11.49 2.87
N TRP A 61 -9.70 12.76 3.32
CA TRP A 61 -8.67 13.31 4.23
C TRP A 61 -8.40 12.43 5.46
N LYS A 62 -9.41 11.66 5.91
CA LYS A 62 -9.36 10.87 7.15
C LYS A 62 -8.76 9.47 7.00
N GLY A 63 -8.42 9.04 5.78
CA GLY A 63 -7.81 7.73 5.55
C GLY A 63 -8.78 6.56 5.76
N THR A 64 -10.04 6.72 5.34
CA THR A 64 -11.00 5.61 5.33
C THR A 64 -10.83 4.83 4.02
N PRO A 65 -10.65 3.50 4.05
CA PRO A 65 -10.56 2.70 2.83
C PRO A 65 -11.84 2.80 2.00
N ASP A 66 -11.68 2.84 0.67
CA ASP A 66 -12.79 2.82 -0.28
C ASP A 66 -12.85 1.46 -0.99
N ARG A 67 -13.98 0.76 -0.86
CA ARG A 67 -14.23 -0.55 -1.50
C ARG A 67 -14.03 -0.51 -3.02
N ASN A 68 -14.43 0.57 -3.68
CA ASN A 68 -14.29 0.71 -5.13
C ASN A 68 -12.83 0.94 -5.57
N LYS A 69 -11.93 1.17 -4.61
CA LYS A 69 -10.49 1.39 -4.83
C LYS A 69 -9.63 0.31 -4.19
N LEU A 70 -10.24 -0.78 -3.74
CA LEU A 70 -9.54 -1.99 -3.36
C LEU A 70 -9.07 -2.71 -4.62
N ARG A 71 -7.77 -3.01 -4.66
CA ARG A 71 -7.18 -3.91 -5.66
C ARG A 71 -6.47 -5.02 -4.92
N CYS A 72 -6.72 -6.25 -5.37
CA CYS A 72 -6.09 -7.45 -4.85
C CYS A 72 -5.30 -8.10 -6.00
N TYR A 73 -4.05 -8.45 -5.73
CA TYR A 73 -3.15 -9.08 -6.68
C TYR A 73 -2.62 -10.39 -6.09
N SER A 74 -2.56 -11.45 -6.90
CA SER A 74 -1.90 -12.70 -6.50
C SER A 74 -0.39 -12.52 -6.49
N LEU A 75 0.30 -12.99 -5.45
CA LEU A 75 1.76 -12.96 -5.36
C LEU A 75 2.44 -13.92 -6.35
N ASP A 76 1.69 -14.84 -6.95
CA ASP A 76 2.18 -15.69 -8.05
C ASP A 76 2.19 -14.94 -9.41
N GLU A 77 1.46 -13.82 -9.50
CA GLU A 77 1.26 -13.06 -10.73
C GLU A 77 1.98 -11.71 -10.76
N VAL A 78 2.43 -11.24 -9.59
CA VAL A 78 3.01 -9.91 -9.43
C VAL A 78 4.31 -9.94 -8.63
N ASP A 79 5.36 -9.38 -9.23
CA ASP A 79 6.62 -9.06 -8.57
C ASP A 79 6.53 -7.64 -7.97
N ILE A 80 6.79 -7.54 -6.66
CA ILE A 80 6.59 -6.32 -5.88
C ILE A 80 7.94 -5.74 -5.47
N LYS A 81 8.29 -4.61 -6.09
CA LYS A 81 9.56 -3.93 -5.83
C LYS A 81 9.32 -2.61 -5.12
N LEU A 82 9.90 -2.46 -3.94
CA LEU A 82 9.93 -1.20 -3.22
C LEU A 82 11.33 -0.59 -3.25
N ASN A 83 11.51 0.44 -4.08
CA ASN A 83 12.77 1.19 -4.15
C ASN A 83 12.68 2.41 -3.24
N LYS A 84 13.43 2.42 -2.14
CA LYS A 84 13.49 3.56 -1.22
C LYS A 84 14.72 4.43 -1.54
N THR A 85 14.50 5.70 -1.81
CA THR A 85 15.55 6.73 -1.84
C THR A 85 15.51 7.58 -0.56
N LEU A 86 16.49 8.47 -0.38
CA LEU A 86 16.65 9.28 0.83
C LEU A 86 15.40 10.11 1.19
N LEU A 87 14.58 10.50 0.20
CA LEU A 87 13.43 11.39 0.37
C LEU A 87 12.08 10.78 -0.09
N TYR A 88 12.08 9.69 -0.86
CA TYR A 88 10.89 9.14 -1.50
C TYR A 88 10.99 7.60 -1.65
N GLY A 89 9.85 6.92 -1.64
CA GLY A 89 9.75 5.51 -2.06
C GLY A 89 9.05 5.38 -3.40
N ASN A 90 9.47 4.44 -4.24
CA ASN A 90 8.72 4.00 -5.41
C ASN A 90 8.35 2.55 -5.23
N LEU A 91 7.05 2.27 -5.11
CA LEU A 91 6.51 0.92 -5.20
C LEU A 91 6.18 0.63 -6.66
N VAL A 92 6.68 -0.48 -7.18
CA VAL A 92 6.47 -0.95 -8.55
C VAL A 92 5.93 -2.36 -8.49
N LEU A 93 4.81 -2.57 -9.17
CA LEU A 93 4.21 -3.88 -9.40
C LEU A 93 4.52 -4.29 -10.85
N ASN A 94 5.26 -5.38 -11.04
CA ASN A 94 5.51 -5.97 -12.35
C ASN A 94 4.65 -7.21 -12.50
N PHE A 95 3.85 -7.26 -13.56
CA PHE A 95 2.96 -8.39 -13.83
C PHE A 95 3.63 -9.37 -14.79
N ASN A 96 3.25 -10.65 -14.71
CA ASN A 96 3.80 -11.71 -15.57
C ASN A 96 3.57 -11.47 -17.08
N ASP A 97 2.54 -10.71 -17.45
CA ASP A 97 2.23 -10.30 -18.83
C ASP A 97 3.10 -9.13 -19.34
N GLY A 98 4.05 -8.63 -18.52
CA GLY A 98 4.92 -7.52 -18.84
C GLY A 98 4.35 -6.14 -18.49
N LYS A 99 3.09 -6.04 -18.02
CA LYS A 99 2.50 -4.79 -17.54
C LYS A 99 3.23 -4.30 -16.28
N LYS A 100 3.22 -2.98 -16.07
CA LYS A 100 3.81 -2.35 -14.89
C LYS A 100 2.86 -1.32 -14.28
N GLU A 101 2.74 -1.34 -12.96
CA GLU A 101 2.03 -0.33 -12.20
C GLU A 101 2.97 0.34 -11.21
N ARG A 102 2.95 1.68 -11.15
CA ARG A 102 3.92 2.46 -10.37
C ARG A 102 3.24 3.40 -9.40
N TYR A 103 3.77 3.42 -8.19
CA TYR A 103 3.24 4.13 -7.04
C TYR A 103 4.36 4.96 -6.41
N LYS A 104 4.29 6.30 -6.56
CA LYS A 104 5.24 7.24 -5.96
C LYS A 104 4.82 7.64 -4.54
N ILE A 105 5.57 7.19 -3.55
CA ILE A 105 5.29 7.33 -2.12
C ILE A 105 6.20 8.41 -1.54
N PHE A 106 5.60 9.44 -0.95
CA PHE A 106 6.32 10.53 -0.30
C PHE A 106 6.77 10.15 1.11
N LYS A 107 5.89 9.48 1.85
CA LYS A 107 6.15 9.09 3.23
C LYS A 107 5.52 7.75 3.53
N PHE A 108 6.30 6.85 4.09
CA PHE A 108 5.78 5.67 4.76
C PHE A 108 5.52 5.99 6.22
N SER A 109 4.35 5.59 6.69
CA SER A 109 4.05 5.50 8.12
C SER A 109 3.84 4.03 8.43
N PHE A 110 4.66 3.52 9.36
CA PHE A 110 4.54 2.15 9.85
C PHE A 110 4.05 2.20 11.29
N ALA A 111 3.08 1.35 11.64
CA ALA A 111 3.05 0.85 13.01
C ALA A 111 4.37 0.08 13.26
N SER A 112 4.95 0.20 14.45
CA SER A 112 6.29 -0.34 14.78
C SER A 112 6.47 -1.81 14.36
N PHE A 113 5.45 -2.64 14.55
CA PHE A 113 5.45 -4.06 14.14
C PHE A 113 5.20 -4.27 12.64
N ALA A 114 4.35 -3.45 12.01
CA ALA A 114 4.05 -3.54 10.59
C ALA A 114 5.25 -3.27 9.68
N SER A 115 6.18 -2.43 10.13
CA SER A 115 7.44 -2.21 9.41
C SER A 115 8.28 -3.48 9.25
N ARG A 116 8.33 -4.31 10.28
CA ARG A 116 9.21 -5.49 10.33
C ARG A 116 8.62 -6.63 9.53
N ASN A 117 7.31 -6.82 9.66
CA ASN A 117 6.53 -7.83 8.94
C ASN A 117 6.49 -7.49 7.44
N PHE A 118 6.16 -6.25 7.07
CA PHE A 118 6.17 -5.82 5.67
C PHE A 118 7.57 -5.83 5.05
N LYS A 119 8.61 -5.45 5.80
CA LYS A 119 9.99 -5.54 5.31
C LYS A 119 10.41 -6.99 5.08
N LYS A 120 10.07 -7.92 5.97
CA LYS A 120 10.29 -9.37 5.76
C LYS A 120 9.53 -9.89 4.54
N ALA A 121 8.28 -9.46 4.36
CA ALA A 121 7.49 -9.83 3.18
C ALA A 121 8.16 -9.32 1.90
N LEU A 122 8.58 -8.06 1.84
CA LEU A 122 9.32 -7.53 0.70
C LEU A 122 10.68 -8.23 0.49
N GLU A 123 11.41 -8.57 1.54
CA GLU A 123 12.68 -9.30 1.43
C GLU A 123 12.47 -10.72 0.89
N HIS A 124 11.31 -11.34 1.16
CA HIS A 124 10.93 -12.63 0.59
C HIS A 124 10.69 -12.55 -0.93
N PHE A 125 10.12 -11.45 -1.43
CA PHE A 125 9.81 -11.26 -2.86
C PHE A 125 10.92 -10.56 -3.67
N ASN A 126 11.91 -9.94 -3.02
CA ASN A 126 13.09 -9.36 -3.69
C ASN A 126 14.27 -10.36 -3.83
N ARG A 127 14.07 -11.64 -3.50
CA ARG A 127 15.03 -12.74 -3.72
C ARG A 127 14.73 -13.45 -5.02
#